data_AF-A0A0D0AIL3-F1
#
_entry.id   AF-A0A0D0AIL3-F1
#
_cell.length_a   1.000
_cell.length_b   1.000
_cell.length_c   1.000
_cell.angle_alpha   90.00
_cell.angle_beta   90.00
_cell.angle_gamma   90.00
#
_symmetry.space_group_name_H-M   'P 1'
#
loop_
_entity.id
_entity.type
_entity.pdbx_description
1 polymer ?
#
loop_
_entity_poly.entity_id
_entity_poly.type
_entity_poly.pdbx_seq_one_letter_code
_entity_poly.pdbx_strand_id
1 'polypeptide(L)'
;LCVGCGACEGDFRCIDCIGSSPCCQSCLLGSHRSLPLHIVEKWDGHRFIRTSLRSLGLKYQLGHPPGKFCNYPVPGHVNFHVINTNAIHKVSIVYCGCKNAPLHHEQLLKVGLWPATG
;
A
#
# COMPACT_ATOMS: atom_id res chain seq x y z
N LEU A 1 8.68 20.42 7.06
CA LEU A 1 9.83 19.55 6.74
C LEU A 1 9.42 18.09 6.94
N CYS A 2 9.82 17.18 6.05
CA CYS A 2 9.52 15.74 6.15
C CYS A 2 10.25 15.10 7.35
N VAL A 3 9.51 14.41 8.23
CA VAL A 3 10.11 13.72 9.39
C VAL A 3 11.00 12.53 9.04
N GLY A 4 10.83 11.95 7.84
CA GLY A 4 11.58 10.76 7.42
C GLY A 4 12.95 11.07 6.82
N CYS A 5 13.03 12.05 5.90
CA CYS A 5 14.27 12.39 5.21
C CYS A 5 14.90 13.72 5.63
N GLY A 6 14.17 14.60 6.32
CA GLY A 6 14.66 15.91 6.74
C GLY A 6 15.00 16.89 5.60
N ALA A 7 14.74 16.55 4.34
CA ALA A 7 15.26 17.29 3.19
C ALA A 7 14.20 18.01 2.33
N CYS A 8 12.95 17.56 2.36
CA CYS A 8 11.88 18.13 1.54
C CYS A 8 10.59 18.36 2.35
N GLU A 9 9.57 18.92 1.71
CA GLU A 9 8.27 19.16 2.33
C GLU A 9 7.56 17.86 2.71
N GLY A 10 6.79 17.93 3.79
CA GLY A 10 6.07 16.80 4.35
C GLY A 10 4.58 16.97 4.09
N ASP A 11 4.14 16.72 2.86
CA ASP A 11 2.74 16.96 2.47
C ASP A 11 1.82 15.78 2.79
N PHE A 12 2.36 14.65 3.21
CA PHE A 12 1.57 13.45 3.44
C PHE A 12 1.65 12.99 4.88
N ARG A 13 0.54 12.47 5.39
CA ARG A 13 0.52 11.82 6.70
C ARG A 13 -0.32 10.56 6.65
N CYS A 14 -0.05 9.63 7.56
CA CYS A 14 -0.89 8.48 7.81
C CYS A 14 -1.65 8.70 9.11
N ILE A 15 -2.97 8.52 9.08
CA ILE A 15 -3.83 8.71 10.27
C ILE A 15 -4.02 7.43 11.07
N ASP A 16 -3.62 6.27 10.52
CA ASP A 16 -3.60 5.00 11.24
C ASP A 16 -2.26 4.76 11.96
N CYS A 17 -1.18 5.42 11.53
CA CYS A 17 0.10 5.38 12.23
C CYS A 17 0.09 6.29 13.46
N ILE A 18 0.68 5.80 14.55
CA ILE A 18 0.88 6.57 15.77
C ILE A 18 1.69 7.85 15.46
N GLY A 19 1.21 8.99 15.96
CA GLY A 19 1.84 10.30 15.82
C GLY A 19 1.54 11.05 14.53
N SER A 20 1.03 10.38 13.49
CA SER A 20 0.54 10.98 12.22
C SER A 20 1.40 12.12 11.67
N SER A 21 2.73 11.99 11.81
CA SER A 21 3.67 13.06 11.51
C SER A 21 3.86 13.23 10.00
N PRO A 22 3.87 14.48 9.47
CA PRO A 22 3.97 14.68 8.03
C PRO A 22 5.32 14.28 7.42
N CYS A 23 5.27 13.63 6.27
CA CYS A 23 6.41 13.15 5.51
C CYS A 23 6.18 13.33 4.00
N CYS A 24 7.25 13.23 3.21
CA CYS A 24 7.16 13.26 1.76
C CYS A 24 6.63 11.93 1.22
N GLN A 25 6.18 11.92 -0.03
CA GLN A 25 5.58 10.74 -0.65
C GLN A 25 6.51 9.51 -0.63
N SER A 26 7.82 9.70 -0.88
CA SER A 26 8.78 8.59 -0.89
C SER A 26 8.96 7.96 0.50
N CYS A 27 9.07 8.78 1.55
CA CYS A 27 9.13 8.30 2.93
C CYS A 27 7.83 7.61 3.35
N LEU A 28 6.67 8.16 2.99
CA LEU A 28 5.37 7.56 3.25
C LEU A 28 5.28 6.17 2.60
N LEU A 29 5.55 6.07 1.30
CA LEU A 29 5.51 4.80 0.58
C LEU A 29 6.55 3.80 1.10
N GLY A 30 7.72 4.30 1.53
CA GLY A 30 8.78 3.49 2.12
C GLY A 30 8.36 2.82 3.43
N SER A 31 7.73 3.57 4.34
CA SER A 31 7.25 3.04 5.63
C SER A 31 5.97 2.23 5.52
N HIS A 32 5.17 2.41 4.46
CA HIS A 32 3.88 1.73 4.27
C HIS A 32 3.92 0.55 3.30
N ARG A 33 5.12 0.07 2.92
CA ARG A 33 5.27 -1.06 1.98
C ARG A 33 4.47 -2.31 2.37
N SER A 34 4.38 -2.59 3.67
CA SER A 34 3.66 -3.73 4.23
C SER A 34 2.32 -3.37 4.87
N LEU A 35 1.87 -2.12 4.73
CA LEU A 35 0.66 -1.58 5.37
C LEU A 35 -0.30 -0.99 4.32
N PRO A 36 -0.73 -1.78 3.32
CA PRO A 36 -1.48 -1.25 2.17
C PRO A 36 -2.90 -0.77 2.52
N LEU A 37 -3.40 -1.06 3.72
CA LEU A 37 -4.75 -0.74 4.20
C LEU A 37 -4.78 0.45 5.17
N HIS A 38 -3.65 1.14 5.34
CA HIS A 38 -3.59 2.36 6.14
C HIS A 38 -4.19 3.55 5.38
N ILE A 39 -4.95 4.37 6.10
CA ILE A 39 -5.55 5.61 5.59
C ILE A 39 -4.50 6.72 5.64
N VAL A 40 -4.30 7.36 4.49
CA VAL A 40 -3.35 8.45 4.32
C VAL A 40 -4.04 9.70 3.80
N GLU A 41 -3.46 10.86 4.09
CA GLU A 41 -3.95 12.16 3.67
C GLU A 41 -2.84 12.97 3.01
N LYS A 42 -3.21 13.84 2.08
CA LYS A 42 -2.35 14.81 1.43
C LYS A 42 -2.77 16.22 1.82
N TRP A 43 -1.81 17.09 2.10
CA TRP A 43 -2.00 18.53 2.25
C TRP A 43 -2.30 19.17 0.89
N ASP A 44 -3.40 19.92 0.79
CA ASP A 44 -3.80 20.62 -0.45
C ASP A 44 -3.43 22.12 -0.43
N GLY A 45 -2.78 22.60 0.63
CA GLY A 45 -2.52 24.03 0.88
C GLY A 45 -3.39 24.63 1.99
N HIS A 46 -4.54 24.01 2.28
CA HIS A 46 -5.49 24.48 3.29
C HIS A 46 -5.83 23.41 4.35
N ARG A 47 -5.95 22.15 3.94
CA ARG A 47 -6.32 21.03 4.81
C ARG A 47 -5.73 19.71 4.32
N PHE A 48 -5.79 18.71 5.19
CA PHE A 48 -5.50 17.33 4.80
C PHE A 48 -6.75 16.70 4.16
N ILE A 49 -6.58 16.17 2.95
CA ILE A 49 -7.61 15.43 2.23
C ILE A 49 -7.20 13.98 2.11
N ARG A 50 -8.13 13.08 2.40
CA ARG A 50 -7.93 11.63 2.20
C ARG A 50 -7.47 11.32 0.78
N THR A 51 -6.44 10.50 0.71
CA THR A 51 -5.94 9.90 -0.52
C THR A 51 -5.73 8.41 -0.29
N SER A 52 -5.16 7.70 -1.26
CA SER A 52 -4.87 6.27 -1.12
C SER A 52 -3.41 5.99 -1.41
N LEU A 53 -2.85 4.99 -0.72
CA LEU A 53 -1.50 4.52 -1.02
C LEU A 53 -1.39 4.06 -2.49
N ARG A 54 -2.45 3.48 -3.06
CA ARG A 54 -2.53 3.13 -4.49
C ARG A 54 -2.37 4.35 -5.41
N SER A 55 -3.10 5.44 -5.16
CA SER A 55 -3.00 6.66 -5.99
C SER A 55 -1.64 7.34 -5.88
N LEU A 56 -0.91 7.11 -4.78
CA LEU A 56 0.47 7.56 -4.60
C LEU A 56 1.50 6.60 -5.23
N GLY A 57 1.06 5.45 -5.77
CA GLY A 57 1.91 4.50 -6.48
C GLY A 57 2.34 3.27 -5.68
N LEU A 58 1.79 3.03 -4.48
CA LEU A 58 2.07 1.81 -3.74
C LEU A 58 1.58 0.58 -4.51
N LYS A 59 2.48 -0.37 -4.70
CA LYS A 59 2.20 -1.71 -5.21
C LYS A 59 2.50 -2.73 -4.11
N TYR A 60 1.49 -3.50 -3.71
CA TYR A 60 1.64 -4.52 -2.69
C TYR A 60 2.01 -5.85 -3.34
N GLN A 61 3.28 -6.25 -3.20
CA GLN A 61 3.82 -7.49 -3.74
C GLN A 61 3.44 -8.68 -2.86
N LEU A 62 2.84 -9.70 -3.47
CA LEU A 62 2.52 -10.98 -2.83
C LEU A 62 3.56 -12.05 -3.17
N GLY A 63 3.54 -13.14 -2.39
CA GLY A 63 4.32 -14.34 -2.67
C GLY A 63 5.82 -14.27 -2.32
N HIS A 64 6.30 -13.16 -1.78
CA HIS A 64 7.68 -12.99 -1.32
C HIS A 64 7.74 -12.38 0.09
N PRO A 65 8.80 -12.65 0.88
CA PRO A 65 9.02 -11.98 2.16
C PRO A 65 9.10 -10.45 2.01
N PRO A 66 8.74 -9.69 3.07
CA PRO A 66 8.85 -8.24 3.07
C PRO A 66 10.23 -7.75 2.60
N GLY A 67 10.26 -6.77 1.71
CA GLY A 67 11.49 -6.18 1.18
C GLY A 67 12.13 -6.93 0.00
N LYS A 68 11.61 -8.09 -0.42
CA LYS A 68 12.03 -8.78 -1.64
C LYS A 68 11.08 -8.48 -2.80
N PHE A 69 11.65 -8.23 -3.97
CA PHE A 69 10.90 -8.02 -5.21
C PHE A 69 10.79 -9.32 -6.00
N CYS A 70 9.67 -9.51 -6.69
CA CYS A 70 9.52 -10.61 -7.64
C CYS A 70 10.18 -10.25 -8.97
N ASN A 71 10.96 -11.17 -9.53
CA ASN A 71 11.52 -11.01 -10.89
C ASN A 71 10.50 -11.31 -11.99
N TYR A 72 9.38 -11.95 -11.63
CA TYR A 72 8.30 -12.32 -12.54
C TYR A 72 6.96 -11.80 -12.00
N PRO A 73 6.79 -10.48 -11.81
CA PRO A 73 5.58 -9.92 -11.23
C PRO A 73 4.40 -10.05 -12.19
N VAL A 74 3.24 -10.45 -11.67
CA VAL A 74 1.98 -10.48 -12.42
C VAL A 74 1.04 -9.41 -11.83
N PRO A 75 0.62 -8.40 -12.60
CA PRO A 75 -0.28 -7.38 -12.08
C PRO A 75 -1.64 -7.99 -11.71
N GLY A 76 -2.17 -7.58 -10.56
CA GLY A 76 -3.54 -7.93 -10.18
C GLY A 76 -4.58 -7.10 -10.94
N HIS A 77 -5.85 -7.37 -10.65
CA HIS A 77 -6.96 -6.65 -11.27
C HIS A 77 -6.88 -5.14 -11.02
N VAL A 78 -7.20 -4.33 -12.04
CA VAL A 78 -7.08 -2.86 -11.96
C VAL A 78 -7.98 -2.26 -10.88
N ASN A 79 -9.13 -2.88 -10.65
CA ASN A 79 -10.12 -2.50 -9.64
C ASN A 79 -10.11 -3.49 -8.49
N PHE A 80 -8.98 -3.59 -7.78
CA PHE A 80 -8.87 -4.44 -6.60
C PHE A 80 -9.30 -3.66 -5.35
N HIS A 81 -10.36 -4.11 -4.71
CA HIS A 81 -10.91 -3.53 -3.49
C HIS A 81 -10.73 -4.47 -2.30
N VAL A 82 -10.28 -3.92 -1.17
CA VAL A 82 -10.22 -4.65 0.10
C VAL A 82 -11.18 -3.98 1.07
N ILE A 83 -12.16 -4.74 1.56
CA ILE A 83 -13.07 -4.30 2.60
C ILE A 83 -12.40 -4.59 3.94
N ASN A 84 -12.17 -3.55 4.74
CA ASN A 84 -11.63 -3.64 6.09
C ASN A 84 -12.58 -2.91 7.06
N THR A 85 -12.45 -3.16 8.36
CA THR A 85 -13.26 -2.52 9.40
C THR A 85 -13.13 -1.00 9.42
N ASN A 86 -11.99 -0.46 8.98
CA ASN A 86 -11.73 0.98 8.94
C ASN A 86 -12.27 1.67 7.66
N ALA A 87 -12.26 1.00 6.51
CA ALA A 87 -12.68 1.54 5.22
C ALA A 87 -12.67 0.47 4.10
N ILE A 88 -13.20 0.86 2.94
CA ILE A 88 -12.96 0.16 1.67
C ILE A 88 -11.73 0.77 1.00
N HIS A 89 -10.71 -0.06 0.76
CA HIS A 89 -9.42 0.36 0.22
C HIS A 89 -9.30 -0.02 -1.26
N LYS A 90 -8.87 0.92 -2.10
CA LYS A 90 -8.38 0.59 -3.44
C LYS A 90 -6.90 0.24 -3.34
N VAL A 91 -6.53 -0.97 -3.72
CA VAL A 91 -5.16 -1.49 -3.59
C VAL A 91 -4.63 -1.90 -4.97
N SER A 92 -3.33 -1.71 -5.22
CA SER A 92 -2.67 -2.30 -6.38
C SER A 92 -1.90 -3.54 -5.93
N ILE A 93 -2.46 -4.72 -6.22
CA ILE A 93 -1.83 -6.01 -5.93
C ILE A 93 -0.88 -6.39 -7.06
N VAL A 94 0.25 -6.99 -6.69
CA VAL A 94 1.19 -7.62 -7.64
C VAL A 94 1.44 -9.04 -7.16
N TYR A 95 1.00 -10.03 -7.93
CA TYR A 95 1.23 -11.44 -7.65
C TYR A 95 2.67 -11.84 -7.99
N CYS A 96 3.14 -12.89 -7.34
CA CYS A 96 4.33 -13.61 -7.76
C CYS A 96 3.99 -14.56 -8.91
N GLY A 97 4.72 -14.47 -10.02
CA GLY A 97 4.62 -15.37 -11.18
C GLY A 97 5.84 -16.28 -11.37
N CYS A 98 6.64 -16.50 -10.32
CA CYS A 98 7.74 -17.47 -10.36
C CYS A 98 7.23 -18.88 -10.69
N LYS A 99 8.09 -19.74 -11.25
CA LYS A 99 7.74 -21.11 -11.70
C LYS A 99 6.95 -21.95 -10.68
N ASN A 100 7.25 -21.80 -9.38
CA ASN A 100 6.60 -22.53 -8.29
C ASN A 100 5.74 -21.61 -7.40
N ALA A 101 5.27 -20.48 -7.95
CA ALA A 101 4.41 -19.57 -7.21
C ALA A 101 3.07 -20.25 -6.92
N PRO A 102 2.50 -20.07 -5.71
CA PRO A 102 1.12 -20.49 -5.41
C PRO A 102 0.13 -19.82 -6.34
N LEU A 103 -1.09 -20.38 -6.43
CA LEU A 103 -2.18 -19.75 -7.18
C LEU A 103 -2.50 -18.36 -6.61
N HIS A 104 -3.07 -17.47 -7.43
CA HIS A 104 -3.34 -16.08 -7.03
C HIS A 104 -4.18 -15.98 -5.74
N HIS A 105 -5.23 -16.80 -5.61
CA HIS A 105 -6.05 -16.81 -4.39
C HIS A 105 -5.26 -17.31 -3.17
N GLU A 106 -4.39 -18.31 -3.32
CA GLU A 106 -3.53 -18.79 -2.22
C GLU A 106 -2.54 -17.70 -1.77
N GLN A 107 -2.01 -16.91 -2.70
CA GLN A 107 -1.14 -15.77 -2.38
C GLN A 107 -1.87 -14.70 -1.57
N LEU A 108 -3.16 -14.46 -1.85
CA LEU A 108 -4.02 -13.57 -1.07
C LEU A 108 -4.29 -14.14 0.33
N LEU A 109 -4.66 -15.43 0.41
CA LEU A 109 -4.94 -16.10 1.67
C LEU A 109 -3.73 -16.09 2.62
N LYS A 110 -2.51 -16.23 2.07
CA LYS A 110 -1.26 -16.15 2.84
C LYS A 110 -1.03 -14.79 3.52
N VAL A 111 -1.67 -13.72 3.05
CA VAL A 111 -1.61 -12.38 3.65
C VAL A 111 -2.93 -11.99 4.34
N GLY A 112 -3.82 -12.96 4.57
CA GLY A 112 -5.11 -12.73 5.25
C GLY A 112 -6.15 -12.02 4.40
N LEU A 113 -5.96 -11.94 3.07
CA LEU A 113 -6.95 -11.41 2.14
C LEU A 113 -7.81 -12.56 1.61
N TRP A 114 -9.10 -12.52 1.92
CA TRP A 114 -10.06 -13.55 1.51
C TRP A 114 -10.80 -13.08 0.27
N PRO A 115 -10.71 -13.80 -0.87
CA PRO A 115 -11.44 -13.42 -2.08
C PRO A 115 -12.95 -13.50 -1.85
N ALA A 116 -13.65 -12.38 -2.05
CA ALA A 116 -15.11 -12.31 -1.94
C ALA A 116 -15.83 -12.56 -3.28
N THR A 117 -15.12 -12.38 -4.40
CA THR A 117 -15.61 -12.63 -5.75
C THR A 117 -14.52 -13.34 -6.53
N GLY A 118 -14.92 -14.36 -7.30
CA GLY A 118 -14.04 -15.15 -8.17
C GLY A 118 -13.91 -14.56 -9.56
#